data_AF-A0A2D5QN74-F1
#
_entry.id   AF-A0A2D5QN74-F1
#
_cell.length_a   1.000
_cell.length_b   1.000
_cell.length_c   1.000
_cell.angle_alpha   90.00
_cell.angle_beta   90.00
_cell.angle_gamma   90.00
#
_symmetry.space_group_name_H-M   'P 1'
#
loop_
_entity.id
_entity.type
_entity.pdbx_description
1 polymer ?
#
loop_
_entity_poly.entity_id
_entity_poly.type
_entity_poly.pdbx_seq_one_letter_code
_entity_poly.pdbx_strand_id
1 'polypeptide(L)'
;MIHYTHLSRLLLRSPIFLSLLFVWALNDHYLKYAYSSYWTGKISDITSLACTPILMWVCEIYFLEVVLNLLKPKLIQHSIAYAVRIWAYTLMSLNALAMATLMIGININEAWASTYCQGLAWAQWPFWSLWYQLKWGFLPPFPQIKLTMDPSDAWTSPAVLISVILLHHKFKCINLTHKDNT
;
A
#
# COMPACT_ATOMS: atom_id res chain seq x y z
N MET A 1 11.03 -11.08 14.60
CA MET A 1 9.66 -10.58 14.33
C MET A 1 9.37 -9.30 15.09
N ILE A 2 9.63 -9.25 16.41
CA ILE A 2 9.47 -8.05 17.26
C ILE A 2 10.13 -6.79 16.66
N HIS A 3 11.33 -6.91 16.06
CA HIS A 3 12.00 -5.78 15.40
C HIS A 3 11.28 -5.23 14.16
N TYR A 4 10.53 -6.06 13.42
CA TYR A 4 9.83 -5.65 12.20
C TYR A 4 8.42 -5.16 12.46
N THR A 5 7.73 -5.73 13.43
CA THR A 5 6.51 -5.12 13.95
C THR A 5 6.82 -3.75 14.56
N HIS A 6 7.98 -3.60 15.23
CA HIS A 6 8.50 -2.31 15.65
C HIS A 6 8.81 -1.37 14.47
N LEU A 7 9.52 -1.83 13.43
CA LEU A 7 9.79 -1.03 12.23
C LEU A 7 8.50 -0.58 11.52
N SER A 8 7.53 -1.48 11.38
CA SER A 8 6.19 -1.17 10.86
C SER A 8 5.49 -0.10 11.70
N ARG A 9 5.57 -0.17 13.04
CA ARG A 9 5.05 0.88 13.92
C ARG A 9 5.79 2.21 13.73
N LEU A 10 7.11 2.20 13.55
CA LEU A 10 7.90 3.41 13.31
C LEU A 10 7.57 4.07 11.95
N LEU A 11 7.27 3.27 10.93
CA LEU A 11 6.81 3.77 9.63
C LEU A 11 5.42 4.40 9.75
N LEU A 12 4.47 3.69 10.37
CA LEU A 12 3.10 4.17 10.57
C LEU A 12 3.03 5.44 11.43
N ARG A 13 3.98 5.63 12.35
CA ARG A 13 4.09 6.84 13.19
C ARG A 13 5.01 7.91 12.59
N SER A 14 5.55 7.68 11.40
CA SER A 14 6.41 8.67 10.75
C SER A 14 5.59 9.91 10.41
N PRO A 15 6.02 11.12 10.80
CA PRO A 15 5.27 12.34 10.51
C PRO A 15 5.09 12.53 9.00
N ILE A 16 6.08 12.16 8.19
CA ILE A 16 5.99 12.22 6.73
C ILE A 16 4.90 11.28 6.21
N PHE A 17 4.85 10.04 6.70
CA PHE A 17 3.84 9.07 6.28
C PHE A 17 2.43 9.52 6.70
N LEU A 18 2.28 10.00 7.92
CA LEU A 18 1.00 10.52 8.42
C LEU A 18 0.53 11.74 7.63
N SER A 19 1.43 12.68 7.30
CA SER A 19 1.10 13.82 6.46
C SER A 19 0.69 13.39 5.05
N LEU A 20 1.39 12.44 4.43
CA LEU A 20 1.02 11.91 3.11
C LEU A 20 -0.34 11.22 3.15
N LEU A 21 -0.60 10.41 4.17
CA LEU A 21 -1.88 9.72 4.35
C LEU A 21 -3.02 10.73 4.59
N PHE A 22 -2.76 11.78 5.37
CA PHE A 22 -3.72 12.85 5.60
C PHE A 22 -4.02 13.62 4.31
N VAL A 23 -2.99 14.02 3.55
CA VAL A 23 -3.16 14.69 2.26
C VAL A 23 -3.93 13.80 1.29
N TRP A 24 -3.59 12.51 1.23
CA TRP A 24 -4.31 11.55 0.40
C TRP A 24 -5.79 11.48 0.75
N ALA A 25 -6.11 11.27 2.03
CA ALA A 25 -7.48 11.15 2.52
C ALA A 25 -8.28 12.45 2.29
N LEU A 26 -7.69 13.61 2.63
CA LEU A 26 -8.31 14.91 2.43
C LEU A 26 -8.56 15.20 0.95
N ASN A 27 -7.60 14.85 0.08
CA ASN A 27 -7.72 15.06 -1.34
C ASN A 27 -8.83 14.20 -1.95
N ASP A 28 -8.86 12.91 -1.61
CA ASP A 28 -9.81 11.96 -2.21
C ASP A 28 -11.24 12.12 -1.70
N HIS A 29 -11.43 12.58 -0.46
CA HIS A 29 -12.78 12.72 0.12
C HIS A 29 -13.36 14.12 0.02
N TYR A 30 -12.51 15.15 -0.07
CA TYR A 30 -12.98 16.54 -0.03
C TYR A 30 -12.49 17.38 -1.21
N LEU A 31 -11.17 17.46 -1.46
CA LEU A 31 -10.65 18.42 -2.45
C LEU A 31 -11.06 18.06 -3.89
N LYS A 32 -11.07 16.78 -4.26
CA LYS A 32 -11.57 16.35 -5.58
C LYS A 32 -13.03 16.73 -5.82
N TYR A 33 -13.84 16.71 -4.76
CA TYR A 33 -15.25 17.09 -4.82
C TYR A 33 -15.42 18.62 -4.89
N ALA A 34 -14.72 19.37 -4.04
CA ALA A 34 -14.87 20.82 -3.95
C ALA A 34 -14.13 21.60 -5.05
N TYR A 35 -12.97 21.10 -5.50
CA TYR A 35 -12.03 21.80 -6.38
C TYR A 35 -11.40 20.85 -7.42
N SER A 36 -12.24 20.14 -8.17
CA SER A 36 -11.78 19.20 -9.21
C SER A 36 -10.86 19.90 -10.20
N SER A 37 -9.62 19.41 -10.28
CA SER A 37 -8.58 19.98 -11.15
C SER A 37 -7.54 18.94 -11.53
N TYR A 38 -6.76 19.25 -12.57
CA TYR A 38 -5.61 18.45 -12.99
C TYR A 38 -4.67 18.12 -11.81
N TRP A 39 -4.42 19.10 -10.92
CA TRP A 39 -3.54 18.92 -9.77
C TRP A 39 -4.09 17.99 -8.70
N THR A 40 -5.39 18.02 -8.43
CA THR A 40 -6.02 17.10 -7.45
C THR A 40 -5.92 15.63 -7.88
N GLY A 41 -5.85 15.36 -9.18
CA GLY A 41 -5.52 14.03 -9.71
C GLY A 41 -4.10 13.63 -9.31
N LYS A 42 -3.09 14.41 -9.73
CA LYS A 42 -1.68 14.08 -9.49
C LYS A 42 -1.31 13.97 -8.01
N ILE A 43 -1.90 14.81 -7.15
CA ILE A 43 -1.66 14.73 -5.70
C ILE A 43 -2.11 13.38 -5.14
N SER A 44 -3.27 12.88 -5.59
CA SER A 44 -3.76 11.55 -5.23
C SER A 44 -2.78 10.46 -5.64
N ASP A 45 -2.27 10.53 -6.86
CA ASP A 45 -1.37 9.51 -7.40
C ASP A 45 -0.04 9.50 -6.64
N ILE A 46 0.56 10.68 -6.43
CA ILE A 46 1.81 10.82 -5.68
C ILE A 46 1.65 10.29 -4.25
N THR A 47 0.59 10.70 -3.56
CA THR A 47 0.40 10.33 -2.15
C THR A 47 0.04 8.85 -2.00
N SER A 48 -0.80 8.30 -2.88
CA SER A 48 -1.12 6.87 -2.89
C SER A 48 0.08 6.01 -3.26
N LEU A 49 0.90 6.39 -4.25
CA LEU A 49 2.13 5.68 -4.63
C LEU A 49 3.20 5.71 -3.53
N ALA A 50 3.28 6.81 -2.77
CA ALA A 50 4.19 6.90 -1.64
C ALA A 50 3.72 6.05 -0.45
N CYS A 51 2.41 5.97 -0.20
CA CYS A 51 1.85 5.30 0.97
C CYS A 51 1.61 3.79 0.76
N THR A 52 1.15 3.38 -0.42
CA THR A 52 0.68 2.01 -0.67
C THR A 52 1.76 0.95 -0.46
N PRO A 53 3.02 1.12 -0.92
CA PRO A 53 4.07 0.13 -0.64
C PRO A 53 4.32 -0.08 0.86
N ILE A 54 4.22 1.00 1.66
CA ILE A 54 4.33 0.93 3.13
C ILE A 54 3.15 0.16 3.71
N LEU A 55 1.93 0.46 3.27
CA LEU A 55 0.72 -0.23 3.74
C LEU A 55 0.76 -1.72 3.39
N MET A 56 1.16 -2.09 2.16
CA MET A 56 1.34 -3.48 1.75
C MET A 56 2.37 -4.19 2.61
N TRP A 57 3.54 -3.58 2.81
CA TRP A 57 4.57 -4.10 3.72
C TRP A 57 4.04 -4.34 5.13
N VAL A 58 3.30 -3.38 5.69
CA VAL A 58 2.72 -3.50 7.03
C VAL A 58 1.76 -4.69 7.09
N CYS A 59 0.85 -4.80 6.11
CA CYS A 59 -0.09 -5.91 6.00
C CYS A 59 0.62 -7.26 5.89
N GLU A 60 1.65 -7.37 5.06
CA GLU A 60 2.46 -8.58 4.90
C GLU A 60 3.12 -9.01 6.21
N ILE A 61 3.73 -8.07 6.94
CA ILE A 61 4.39 -8.36 8.22
C ILE A 61 3.39 -8.85 9.27
N TYR A 62 2.23 -8.20 9.41
CA TYR A 62 1.21 -8.62 10.37
C TYR A 62 0.51 -9.91 9.97
N PHE A 63 0.26 -10.11 8.67
CA PHE A 63 -0.28 -11.36 8.16
C PHE A 63 0.66 -12.53 8.45
N LEU A 64 1.96 -12.33 8.20
CA LEU A 64 2.97 -13.33 8.50
C LEU A 64 3.04 -13.64 10.00
N GLU A 65 2.95 -12.63 10.86
CA GLU A 65 2.88 -12.83 12.32
C GLU A 65 1.70 -13.72 12.70
N VAL A 66 0.52 -13.49 12.13
CA VAL A 66 -0.68 -14.33 12.35
C VAL A 66 -0.42 -15.76 11.88
N VAL A 67 0.08 -15.96 10.65
CA VAL A 67 0.36 -17.29 10.09
C VAL A 67 1.38 -18.04 10.95
N LEU A 68 2.45 -17.37 11.39
CA LEU A 68 3.49 -17.99 12.21
C LEU A 68 2.99 -18.38 13.60
N ASN A 69 2.09 -17.59 14.18
CA ASN A 69 1.44 -17.92 15.45
C ASN A 69 0.52 -19.15 15.31
N LEU A 70 -0.09 -19.36 14.14
CA LEU A 70 -0.92 -20.54 13.86
C LEU A 70 -0.09 -21.82 13.63
N LEU A 71 1.11 -21.71 13.05
CA LEU A 71 1.85 -22.90 12.58
C LEU A 71 2.40 -23.80 13.70
N LYS A 72 2.61 -23.31 14.93
CA LYS A 72 3.02 -24.01 16.19
C LYS A 72 4.49 -24.43 16.43
N PRO A 73 5.36 -24.92 15.51
CA PRO A 73 6.73 -25.27 15.90
C PRO A 73 7.63 -24.02 15.92
N LYS A 74 8.26 -23.78 17.08
CA LYS A 74 9.19 -22.66 17.31
C LYS A 74 10.38 -22.64 16.33
N LEU A 75 10.78 -23.80 15.81
CA LEU A 75 11.90 -23.90 14.86
C LEU A 75 11.60 -23.22 13.52
N ILE A 76 10.39 -23.42 12.99
CA ILE A 76 9.94 -22.82 11.71
C ILE A 76 9.78 -21.31 11.87
N GLN A 77 9.31 -20.86 13.04
CA GLN A 77 9.15 -19.44 13.35
C GLN A 77 10.48 -18.66 13.29
N HIS A 78 11.58 -19.25 13.76
CA HIS A 78 12.90 -18.60 13.75
C HIS A 78 13.46 -18.47 12.34
N SER A 79 13.40 -19.54 11.54
CA SER A 79 13.90 -19.52 10.16
C SER A 79 13.15 -18.54 9.27
N ILE A 80 11.81 -18.49 9.38
CA ILE A 80 10.99 -17.57 8.59
C ILE A 80 11.21 -16.12 9.04
N ALA A 81 11.27 -15.86 10.36
CA ALA A 81 11.55 -14.51 10.87
C ALA A 81 12.94 -14.00 10.45
N TYR A 82 13.92 -14.89 10.33
CA TYR A 82 15.26 -14.55 9.83
C TYR A 82 15.26 -14.29 8.32
N ALA A 83 14.53 -15.09 7.53
CA ALA A 83 14.38 -14.85 6.10
C ALA A 83 13.75 -13.48 5.83
N VAL A 84 12.65 -13.15 6.50
CA VAL A 84 11.99 -11.83 6.37
C VAL A 84 12.91 -10.69 6.75
N ARG A 85 13.86 -10.93 7.67
CA ARG A 85 14.88 -9.94 8.04
C ARG A 85 15.79 -9.59 6.87
N ILE A 86 16.23 -10.60 6.13
CA ILE A 86 17.10 -10.43 4.96
C ILE A 86 16.34 -9.78 3.81
N TRP A 87 15.09 -10.18 3.60
CA TRP A 87 14.31 -9.79 2.43
C TRP A 87 13.50 -8.50 2.60
N ALA A 88 13.61 -7.81 3.74
CA ALA A 88 12.78 -6.64 4.06
C ALA A 88 12.86 -5.53 3.00
N TYR A 89 14.09 -5.12 2.64
CA TYR A 89 14.31 -4.12 1.60
C TYR A 89 13.85 -4.60 0.23
N THR A 90 14.02 -5.90 -0.06
CA THR A 90 13.60 -6.49 -1.31
C THR A 90 12.09 -6.46 -1.44
N LEU A 91 11.36 -6.90 -0.41
CA LEU A 91 9.89 -6.88 -0.38
C LEU A 91 9.34 -5.46 -0.55
N MET A 92 9.85 -4.48 0.18
CA MET A 92 9.44 -3.08 -0.01
C MET A 92 9.74 -2.59 -1.43
N SER A 93 10.93 -2.90 -1.97
CA SER A 93 11.31 -2.51 -3.33
C SER A 93 10.43 -3.19 -4.38
N LEU A 94 10.05 -4.45 -4.17
CA LEU A 94 9.13 -5.18 -5.04
C LEU A 94 7.73 -4.57 -4.99
N ASN A 95 7.24 -4.20 -3.81
CA ASN A 95 5.95 -3.50 -3.67
C ASN A 95 5.99 -2.14 -4.38
N ALA A 96 7.06 -1.36 -4.20
CA ALA A 96 7.25 -0.09 -4.89
C ALA A 96 7.29 -0.27 -6.42
N LEU A 97 8.05 -1.25 -6.91
CA LEU A 97 8.14 -1.56 -8.33
C LEU A 97 6.79 -2.02 -8.91
N ALA A 98 6.06 -2.88 -8.18
CA ALA A 98 4.75 -3.35 -8.58
C ALA A 98 3.76 -2.18 -8.70
N MET A 99 3.76 -1.24 -7.74
CA MET A 99 2.90 -0.05 -7.78
C MET A 99 3.26 0.90 -8.92
N ALA A 100 4.55 1.13 -9.18
CA ALA A 100 4.99 1.95 -10.31
C ALA A 100 4.62 1.31 -11.65
N THR A 101 4.84 0.00 -11.78
CA THR A 101 4.51 -0.76 -13.00
C THR A 101 3.00 -0.74 -13.24
N LEU A 102 2.20 -0.93 -12.19
CA LEU A 102 0.74 -0.85 -12.28
C LEU A 102 0.31 0.55 -12.74
N MET A 103 0.79 1.61 -12.10
CA MET A 103 0.44 3.00 -12.46
C MET A 103 0.77 3.31 -13.93
N ILE A 104 1.95 2.90 -14.39
CA ILE A 104 2.35 3.08 -15.79
C ILE A 104 1.43 2.25 -16.69
N GLY A 105 1.28 0.95 -16.41
CA GLY A 105 0.52 0.02 -17.23
C GLY A 105 -0.92 0.43 -17.43
N ILE A 106 -1.65 0.78 -16.36
CA ILE A 106 -3.06 1.15 -16.44
C ILE A 106 -3.30 2.45 -17.21
N ASN A 107 -2.30 3.32 -17.31
CA ASN A 107 -2.44 4.63 -17.97
C ASN A 107 -1.95 4.66 -19.42
N ILE A 108 -1.19 3.64 -19.87
CA ILE A 108 -0.67 3.58 -21.24
C ILE A 108 -1.18 2.39 -22.05
N ASN A 109 -1.82 1.40 -21.41
CA ASN A 109 -2.25 0.17 -22.07
C ASN A 109 -3.68 -0.22 -21.71
N GLU A 110 -4.54 -0.36 -22.72
CA GLU A 110 -5.97 -0.68 -22.55
C GLU A 110 -6.21 -2.05 -21.91
N ALA A 111 -5.38 -3.05 -22.19
CA ALA A 111 -5.54 -4.38 -21.60
C ALA A 111 -5.25 -4.34 -20.09
N TRP A 112 -4.24 -3.58 -19.67
CA TRP A 112 -3.94 -3.34 -18.26
C TRP A 112 -5.05 -2.54 -17.58
N ALA A 113 -5.53 -1.47 -18.21
CA ALA A 113 -6.66 -0.67 -17.73
C ALA A 113 -7.92 -1.52 -17.51
N SER A 114 -8.28 -2.34 -18.50
CA SER A 114 -9.43 -3.25 -18.44
C SER A 114 -9.28 -4.29 -17.33
N THR A 115 -8.11 -4.93 -17.24
CA THR A 115 -7.80 -5.92 -16.20
C THR A 115 -7.88 -5.29 -14.81
N TYR A 116 -7.36 -4.07 -14.65
CA TYR A 116 -7.42 -3.32 -13.39
C TYR A 116 -8.86 -2.98 -13.01
N CYS A 117 -9.68 -2.49 -13.94
CA CYS A 117 -11.11 -2.23 -13.69
C CYS A 117 -11.85 -3.49 -13.23
N GLN A 118 -11.59 -4.65 -13.86
CA GLN A 118 -12.17 -5.92 -13.45
C GLN A 118 -11.70 -6.36 -12.07
N GLY A 119 -10.40 -6.25 -11.80
CA GLY A 119 -9.82 -6.56 -10.49
C GLY A 119 -10.41 -5.69 -9.38
N LEU A 120 -10.55 -4.39 -9.61
CA LEU A 120 -11.21 -3.47 -8.68
C LEU A 120 -12.68 -3.83 -8.46
N ALA A 121 -13.40 -4.15 -9.53
CA ALA A 121 -14.80 -4.55 -9.43
C ALA A 121 -14.96 -5.79 -8.54
N TRP A 122 -14.11 -6.80 -8.73
CA TRP A 122 -14.07 -8.00 -7.90
C TRP A 122 -13.70 -7.71 -6.45
N ALA A 123 -12.75 -6.81 -6.21
CA ALA A 123 -12.34 -6.44 -4.86
C ALA A 123 -13.45 -5.69 -4.10
N GLN A 124 -14.23 -4.84 -4.79
CA GLN A 124 -15.28 -4.02 -4.17
C GLN A 124 -16.62 -4.74 -4.02
N TRP A 125 -16.95 -5.67 -4.93
CA TRP A 125 -18.27 -6.28 -5.01
C TRP A 125 -18.72 -7.02 -3.73
N PRO A 126 -17.88 -7.78 -2.99
CA PRO A 126 -18.31 -8.43 -1.75
C PRO A 126 -18.79 -7.44 -0.69
N PHE A 127 -18.12 -6.30 -0.56
CA PHE A 127 -18.48 -5.26 0.40
C PHE A 127 -19.78 -4.56 0.00
N TRP A 128 -19.93 -4.24 -1.29
CA TRP A 128 -21.17 -3.64 -1.80
C TRP A 128 -22.34 -4.61 -1.66
N SER A 129 -22.14 -5.88 -2.00
CA SER A 129 -23.17 -6.93 -1.87
C SER A 129 -23.65 -7.07 -0.43
N LEU A 130 -22.72 -7.13 0.52
CA LEU A 130 -23.06 -7.18 1.94
C LEU A 130 -23.82 -5.92 2.39
N TRP A 131 -23.34 -4.73 2.02
CA TRP A 131 -23.99 -3.47 2.38
C TRP A 131 -25.42 -3.37 1.81
N TYR A 132 -25.59 -3.72 0.53
CA TYR A 132 -26.89 -3.67 -0.12
C TYR A 132 -27.87 -4.70 0.43
N GLN A 133 -27.39 -5.90 0.73
CA GLN A 133 -28.19 -6.94 1.36
C GLN A 133 -28.66 -6.50 2.77
N LEU A 134 -27.78 -5.88 3.56
CA LEU A 134 -28.10 -5.39 4.90
C LEU A 134 -29.07 -4.20 4.89
N LYS A 135 -28.95 -3.29 3.91
CA LYS A 135 -29.76 -2.07 3.84
C LYS A 135 -31.08 -2.23 3.11
N TRP A 136 -31.11 -3.00 2.03
CA TRP A 136 -32.24 -3.05 1.10
C TRP A 136 -32.69 -4.47 0.76
N GLY A 137 -32.02 -5.51 1.27
CA GLY A 137 -32.44 -6.90 1.11
C GLY A 137 -32.22 -7.50 -0.29
N PHE A 138 -31.45 -6.84 -1.16
CA PHE A 138 -31.14 -7.35 -2.49
C PHE A 138 -29.63 -7.31 -2.79
N LEU A 139 -29.23 -8.14 -3.75
CA LEU A 139 -27.87 -8.20 -4.30
C LEU A 139 -27.72 -7.20 -5.46
N PRO A 140 -26.78 -6.24 -5.38
CA PRO A 140 -26.53 -5.31 -6.46
C PRO A 140 -25.86 -6.03 -7.65
N PRO A 141 -26.02 -5.51 -8.88
CA PRO A 141 -25.29 -6.03 -10.02
C PRO A 141 -23.78 -5.85 -9.83
N PHE A 142 -22.99 -6.67 -10.53
CA PHE A 142 -21.54 -6.55 -10.51
C PHE A 142 -21.12 -5.15 -11.00
N PRO A 143 -20.27 -4.43 -10.26
CA PRO A 143 -19.98 -3.02 -10.54
C PRO A 143 -19.19 -2.86 -11.84
N GLN A 144 -19.54 -1.82 -12.59
CA GLN A 144 -18.76 -1.38 -13.76
C GLN A 144 -17.85 -0.24 -13.35
N ILE A 145 -16.57 -0.57 -13.13
CA ILE A 145 -15.54 0.42 -12.83
C ILE A 145 -15.06 1.07 -14.13
N LYS A 146 -15.09 2.40 -14.18
CA LYS A 146 -14.52 3.19 -15.28
C LYS A 146 -13.20 3.79 -14.80
N LEU A 147 -12.16 3.57 -15.59
CA LEU A 147 -10.86 4.22 -15.43
C LEU A 147 -10.70 5.23 -16.57
N THR A 148 -10.33 6.47 -16.24
CA THR A 148 -9.85 7.44 -17.22
C THR A 148 -8.35 7.26 -17.33
N MET A 149 -7.88 6.87 -18.53
CA MET A 149 -6.44 6.74 -18.78
C MET A 149 -5.85 8.13 -19.04
N ASP A 150 -4.87 8.55 -18.24
CA ASP A 150 -4.07 9.75 -18.46
C ASP A 150 -2.58 9.36 -18.48
N PRO A 151 -1.93 9.29 -19.66
CA PRO A 151 -0.52 8.94 -19.76
C PRO A 151 0.41 9.83 -18.91
N SER A 152 0.01 11.06 -18.59
CA SER A 152 0.81 11.94 -17.73
C SER A 152 0.80 11.50 -16.25
N ASP A 153 -0.11 10.62 -15.82
CA ASP A 153 -0.05 9.97 -14.49
C ASP A 153 1.19 9.12 -14.32
N ALA A 154 1.76 8.58 -15.41
CA ALA A 154 3.00 7.80 -15.37
C ALA A 154 4.18 8.61 -14.78
N TRP A 155 4.15 9.94 -14.88
CA TRP A 155 5.16 10.81 -14.30
C TRP A 155 5.12 10.85 -12.77
N THR A 156 4.04 10.39 -12.15
CA THR A 156 3.94 10.28 -10.69
C THR A 156 4.61 9.02 -10.14
N SER A 157 4.94 8.04 -11.01
CA SER A 157 5.57 6.77 -10.62
C SER A 157 6.84 6.89 -9.76
N PRO A 158 7.73 7.90 -9.90
CA PRO A 158 8.88 8.05 -9.01
C PRO A 158 8.52 8.28 -7.54
N ALA A 159 7.27 8.67 -7.23
CA ALA A 159 6.79 8.85 -5.86
C ALA A 159 6.88 7.56 -5.02
N VAL A 160 6.90 6.37 -5.63
CA VAL A 160 7.11 5.10 -4.90
C VAL A 160 8.44 5.07 -4.16
N LEU A 161 9.46 5.82 -4.61
CA LEU A 161 10.77 5.89 -3.96
C LEU A 161 10.68 6.48 -2.55
N ILE A 162 9.67 7.31 -2.26
CA ILE A 162 9.44 7.87 -0.93
C ILE A 162 9.27 6.74 0.10
N SER A 163 8.57 5.66 -0.26
CA SER A 163 8.39 4.50 0.63
C SER A 163 9.71 3.82 1.01
N VAL A 164 10.58 3.62 0.01
CA VAL A 164 11.90 3.00 0.16
C VAL A 164 12.83 3.89 0.99
N ILE A 165 12.81 5.21 0.74
CA ILE A 165 13.59 6.19 1.49
C ILE A 165 13.15 6.21 2.96
N LEU A 166 11.84 6.22 3.23
CA LEU A 166 11.31 6.18 4.58
C LEU A 166 11.73 4.90 5.32
N LEU A 167 11.63 3.74 4.66
CA LEU A 167 12.13 2.48 5.21
C LEU A 167 13.61 2.58 5.57
N HIS A 168 14.44 3.07 4.63
CA HIS A 168 15.88 3.21 4.84
C HIS A 168 16.23 4.09 6.04
N HIS A 169 15.53 5.21 6.17
CA HIS A 169 15.76 6.14 7.27
C HIS A 169 15.39 5.51 8.62
N LYS A 170 14.28 4.76 8.70
CA LYS A 170 13.87 4.07 9.94
C LYS A 170 14.76 2.89 10.27
N PHE A 171 15.25 2.17 9.25
CA PHE A 171 16.16 1.05 9.44
C PHE A 171 17.48 1.50 10.08
N LYS A 172 18.04 2.64 9.63
CA LYS A 172 19.23 3.24 10.25
C LYS A 172 19.04 3.56 11.74
N CYS A 173 17.87 4.09 12.13
CA CYS A 173 17.58 4.39 13.54
C CYS A 173 17.60 3.13 14.42
N ILE A 174 17.09 2.00 13.93
CA ILE A 174 17.08 0.73 14.69
C ILE A 174 18.51 0.19 14.90
N ASN A 175 19.37 0.27 13.88
CA ASN A 175 20.74 -0.23 13.96
C ASN A 175 21.61 0.59 14.92
N LEU A 176 21.36 1.89 15.06
CA LEU A 176 22.08 2.75 16.02
C LEU A 176 21.74 2.36 17.47
N THR A 177 20.45 2.18 17.79
CA THR A 177 20.02 1.78 19.14
C THR A 177 20.52 0.42 19.61
N HIS A 178 20.93 -0.48 18.69
CA HIS A 178 21.52 -1.77 19.06
C HIS A 178 23.01 -1.67 19.39
N LYS A 179 23.74 -0.72 18.81
CA LYS A 179 25.17 -0.53 19.07
C LYS A 179 25.46 0.16 20.40
N ASP A 180 24.55 0.99 20.89
CA ASP A 180 24.75 1.73 22.15
C ASP A 180 24.42 0.89 23.40
N ASN A 181 23.86 -0.31 23.23
CA ASN A 181 23.45 -1.22 24.31
C ASN A 181 24.34 -2.49 24.41
N THR A 182 25.47 -2.51 23.70
CA THR A 182 26.48 -3.58 23.73
C THR A 182 27.83 -3.01 24.11
#